data_AF-A0A4V4KHL4-F1
#
_entry.id   AF-A0A4V4KHL4-F1
#
_cell.length_a   1.000
_cell.length_b   1.000
_cell.length_c   1.000
_cell.angle_alpha   90.00
_cell.angle_beta   90.00
_cell.angle_gamma   90.00
#
_symmetry.space_group_name_H-M   'P 1'
#
loop_
_entity.id
_entity.type
_entity.pdbx_description
1 polymer ?
#
loop_
_entity_poly.entity_id
_entity_poly.type
_entity_poly.pdbx_seq_one_letter_code
_entity_poly.pdbx_strand_id
1 'polypeptide(L)'
;MHFTNISSLTTRFSKRQNFAKPNDRRAIDLMNAAAIEVVKQFTDIVIAYGQSDEYSFVLHEDCQLFERRAAKLATSISTAFSVEYCMQWGKFFEGQELERPFPTFDGRCVLYPKKSILRDYLSWRQADCHVNNLYNTTFWNMVKGNPDTNTPAMTTTEAELALKANKNEILFKKFTINYNAEGEIWKKGSV
;
A
#
# COMPACT_ATOMS: atom_id res chain seq x y z
N MET A 1 -2.55 12.37 19.38
CA MET A 1 -1.56 11.90 18.38
C MET A 1 -2.09 12.20 16.99
N HIS A 2 -1.31 12.89 16.16
CA HIS A 2 -1.75 13.32 14.82
C HIS A 2 -1.35 12.27 13.78
N PHE A 3 -2.17 12.19 12.74
CA PHE A 3 -2.06 11.19 11.69
C PHE A 3 -2.15 11.88 10.33
N THR A 4 -1.51 11.31 9.31
CA THR A 4 -1.90 11.56 7.92
C THR A 4 -1.99 10.20 7.21
N ASN A 5 -3.19 9.81 6.74
CA ASN A 5 -3.29 8.76 5.71
C ASN A 5 -3.09 9.47 4.38
N ILE A 6 -2.10 9.00 3.64
CA ILE A 6 -1.83 9.42 2.30
C ILE A 6 -2.25 8.29 1.38
N SER A 7 -3.33 8.46 0.63
CA SER A 7 -3.83 7.46 -0.32
C SER A 7 -3.88 8.07 -1.71
N SER A 8 -3.11 7.51 -2.63
CA SER A 8 -3.46 7.56 -4.05
C SER A 8 -2.58 6.64 -4.85
N LEU A 9 -3.14 5.55 -5.35
CA LEU A 9 -2.87 5.08 -6.70
C LEU A 9 -4.11 4.32 -7.15
N THR A 10 -5.02 5.01 -7.83
CA THR A 10 -6.24 4.37 -8.32
C THR A 10 -5.90 3.17 -9.22
N THR A 11 -6.81 2.18 -9.29
CA THR A 11 -6.71 1.04 -10.23
C THR A 11 -6.34 1.50 -11.65
N ARG A 12 -6.80 2.69 -12.06
CA ARG A 12 -6.48 3.32 -13.35
C ARG A 12 -5.00 3.68 -13.50
N PHE A 13 -4.37 4.26 -12.47
CA PHE A 13 -2.93 4.58 -12.49
C PHE A 13 -2.09 3.30 -12.60
N SER A 14 -2.38 2.30 -11.75
CA SER A 14 -1.63 1.04 -11.77
C SER A 14 -1.72 0.32 -13.12
N LYS A 15 -2.87 0.44 -13.81
CA LYS A 15 -3.07 -0.13 -15.15
C LYS A 15 -2.28 0.64 -16.20
N ARG A 16 -2.34 1.98 -16.18
CA ARG A 16 -1.60 2.82 -17.15
C ARG A 16 -0.09 2.61 -17.04
N GLN A 17 0.40 2.50 -15.80
CA GLN A 17 1.82 2.29 -15.53
C GLN A 17 2.25 0.81 -15.55
N ASN A 18 1.39 -0.10 -16.00
CA ASN A 18 1.69 -1.53 -16.14
C ASN A 18 2.26 -2.17 -14.86
N PHE A 19 1.63 -1.91 -13.72
CA PHE A 19 2.03 -2.52 -12.46
C PHE A 19 1.81 -4.02 -12.48
N ALA A 20 2.78 -4.77 -11.97
CA ALA A 20 2.63 -6.19 -11.73
C ALA A 20 1.48 -6.47 -10.76
N LYS A 21 0.81 -7.62 -10.96
CA LYS A 21 -0.29 -8.09 -10.13
C LYS A 21 0.05 -9.48 -9.55
N PRO A 22 -0.26 -9.75 -8.27
CA PRO A 22 -1.05 -8.93 -7.34
C PRO A 22 -0.32 -7.70 -6.79
N ASN A 23 1.01 -7.74 -6.72
CA ASN A 23 1.84 -6.67 -6.16
C ASN A 23 2.98 -6.32 -7.12
N ASP A 24 3.37 -5.04 -7.17
CA ASP A 24 4.55 -4.58 -7.90
C ASP A 24 5.61 -4.09 -6.92
N ARG A 25 6.79 -4.75 -6.94
CA ARG A 25 7.87 -4.42 -6.00
C ARG A 25 8.40 -3.01 -6.21
N ARG A 26 8.47 -2.55 -7.46
CA ARG A 26 8.97 -1.22 -7.82
C ARG A 26 8.07 -0.14 -7.23
N ALA A 27 6.75 -0.36 -7.29
CA ALA A 27 5.77 0.55 -6.73
C ALA A 27 5.88 0.65 -5.20
N ILE A 28 5.98 -0.48 -4.50
CA ILE A 28 6.12 -0.49 -3.04
C ILE A 28 7.44 0.16 -2.62
N ASP A 29 8.55 -0.21 -3.27
CA ASP A 29 9.85 0.36 -2.92
C ASP A 29 9.89 1.88 -3.18
N LEU A 30 9.21 2.36 -4.22
CA LEU A 30 9.03 3.80 -4.47
C LEU A 30 8.18 4.49 -3.38
N MET A 31 7.06 3.89 -2.97
CA MET A 31 6.25 4.41 -1.86
C MET A 31 7.07 4.47 -0.56
N ASN A 32 7.86 3.43 -0.27
CA ASN A 32 8.74 3.38 0.89
C ASN A 32 9.82 4.47 0.83
N ALA A 33 10.43 4.68 -0.34
CA ALA A 33 11.45 5.69 -0.51
C ALA A 33 10.90 7.12 -0.36
N ALA A 34 9.70 7.38 -0.87
CA ALA A 34 9.01 8.64 -0.63
C ALA A 34 8.67 8.83 0.87
N ALA A 35 8.21 7.77 1.56
CA ALA A 35 7.94 7.83 2.99
C ALA A 35 9.19 8.12 3.83
N ILE A 36 10.34 7.55 3.46
CA ILE A 36 11.63 7.80 4.14
C ILE A 36 12.00 9.29 4.07
N GLU A 37 11.85 9.92 2.90
CA GLU A 37 12.15 11.36 2.76
C GLU A 37 11.16 12.23 3.55
N VAL A 38 9.87 11.86 3.59
CA VAL A 38 8.87 12.52 4.44
C VAL A 38 9.26 12.41 5.93
N VAL A 39 9.68 11.24 6.41
CA VAL A 39 10.11 11.06 7.80
C VAL A 39 11.36 11.90 8.12
N LYS A 40 12.31 12.00 7.18
CA LYS A 40 13.49 12.87 7.32
C LYS A 40 13.12 14.35 7.37
N GLN A 41 12.12 14.78 6.58
CA GLN A 41 11.70 16.17 6.50
C GLN A 41 10.86 16.60 7.72
N PHE A 42 10.01 15.72 8.24
CA PHE A 42 9.12 16.01 9.36
C PHE A 42 9.52 15.17 10.58
N THR A 43 10.51 15.67 11.34
CA THR A 43 11.15 14.95 12.45
C THR A 43 10.23 14.65 13.64
N ASP A 44 9.07 15.28 13.72
CA ASP A 44 8.01 14.92 14.68
C ASP A 44 7.35 13.57 14.36
N ILE A 45 7.56 12.99 13.17
CA ILE A 45 7.04 11.67 12.81
C ILE A 45 7.86 10.60 13.54
N VAL A 46 7.17 9.77 14.32
CA VAL A 46 7.78 8.71 15.13
C VAL A 46 7.58 7.30 14.57
N ILE A 47 6.54 7.10 13.75
CA ILE A 47 6.26 5.84 13.07
C ILE A 47 5.68 6.17 11.69
N ALA A 48 6.13 5.46 10.66
CA ALA A 48 5.46 5.39 9.36
C ALA A 48 5.01 3.93 9.13
N TYR A 49 3.84 3.73 8.52
CA TYR A 49 3.39 2.41 8.11
C TYR A 49 2.79 2.47 6.72
N GLY A 50 3.27 1.63 5.79
CA GLY A 50 2.83 1.62 4.39
C GLY A 50 2.28 0.27 3.97
N GLN A 51 1.21 0.29 3.18
CA GLN A 51 0.67 -0.90 2.51
C GLN A 51 -0.04 -0.49 1.21
N SER A 52 0.06 -1.31 0.16
CA SER A 52 -0.56 -1.02 -1.15
C SER A 52 -0.18 0.38 -1.66
N ASP A 53 -1.16 1.28 -1.72
CA ASP A 53 -1.09 2.65 -2.19
C ASP A 53 -1.37 3.68 -1.08
N GLU A 54 -1.32 3.23 0.19
CA GLU A 54 -1.48 4.07 1.36
C GLU A 54 -0.26 4.11 2.28
N TYR A 55 -0.06 5.26 2.92
CA TYR A 55 0.93 5.45 3.98
C TYR A 55 0.33 6.19 5.17
N SER A 56 0.72 5.74 6.37
CA SER A 56 0.27 6.20 7.67
C SER A 56 1.43 6.83 8.42
N PHE A 57 1.39 8.15 8.65
CA PHE A 57 2.43 8.85 9.42
C PHE A 57 1.92 9.22 10.81
N VAL A 58 2.61 8.77 11.85
CA VAL A 58 2.29 9.03 13.26
C VAL A 58 3.19 10.13 13.79
N LEU A 59 2.60 11.26 14.17
CA LEU A 59 3.31 12.36 14.79
C LEU A 59 3.33 12.19 16.32
N HIS A 60 4.44 12.54 16.97
CA HIS A 60 4.58 12.52 18.42
C HIS A 60 3.46 13.34 19.09
N GLU A 61 3.05 12.98 20.31
CA GLU A 61 1.94 13.64 21.00
C GLU A 61 2.21 15.13 21.27
N ASP A 62 3.49 15.46 21.51
CA ASP A 62 3.99 16.82 21.76
C ASP A 62 4.29 17.64 20.49
N CYS A 63 4.09 17.08 19.29
CA CYS A 63 4.35 17.74 18.00
C CYS A 63 3.76 19.17 17.96
N GLN A 64 4.59 20.17 17.65
CA GLN A 64 4.14 21.58 17.52
C GLN A 64 4.10 22.07 16.07
N LEU A 65 4.41 21.18 15.13
CA LEU A 65 4.47 21.50 13.71
C LEU A 65 3.17 22.19 13.24
N PHE A 66 3.33 23.34 12.59
CA PHE A 66 2.25 24.18 12.08
C PHE A 66 1.16 24.54 13.09
N GLU A 67 1.50 24.66 14.38
CA GLU A 67 0.53 24.90 15.47
C GLU A 67 -0.57 23.83 15.49
N ARG A 68 -0.23 22.60 15.07
CA ARG A 68 -1.14 21.44 15.05
C ARG A 68 -2.36 21.65 14.16
N ARG A 69 -2.28 22.57 13.19
CA ARG A 69 -3.34 22.81 12.21
C ARG A 69 -3.44 21.61 11.27
N ALA A 70 -4.48 20.81 11.45
CA ALA A 70 -4.75 19.59 10.69
C ALA A 70 -4.60 19.78 9.16
N ALA A 71 -5.16 20.86 8.61
CA ALA A 71 -5.05 21.14 7.17
C ALA A 71 -3.60 21.33 6.70
N LYS A 72 -2.76 22.03 7.49
CA LYS A 72 -1.34 22.22 7.17
C LYS A 72 -0.57 20.92 7.28
N LEU A 73 -0.79 20.15 8.35
CA LEU A 73 -0.14 18.84 8.51
C LEU A 73 -0.48 17.90 7.35
N ALA A 74 -1.76 17.73 7.05
CA ALA A 74 -2.22 16.85 5.97
C ALA A 74 -1.64 17.28 4.62
N THR A 75 -1.80 18.56 4.24
CA THR A 75 -1.37 19.06 2.92
C THR A 75 0.14 19.11 2.76
N SER A 76 0.89 19.47 3.81
CA SER A 76 2.36 19.48 3.75
C SER A 76 2.94 18.08 3.59
N ILE A 77 2.45 17.11 4.36
CA ILE A 77 2.92 15.71 4.26
C ILE A 77 2.49 15.10 2.92
N SER A 78 1.24 15.31 2.47
CA SER A 78 0.77 14.75 1.19
C SER A 78 1.47 15.37 -0.03
N THR A 79 1.77 16.67 0.03
CA THR A 79 2.55 17.35 -1.02
C THR A 79 3.98 16.82 -1.05
N ALA A 80 4.65 16.75 0.10
CA ALA A 80 6.01 16.21 0.18
C ALA A 80 6.08 14.78 -0.37
N PHE A 81 5.14 13.91 0.05
CA PHE A 81 5.06 12.54 -0.45
C PHE A 81 4.84 12.49 -1.97
N SER A 82 3.92 13.30 -2.50
CA SER A 82 3.61 13.34 -3.93
C SER A 82 4.83 13.79 -4.76
N VAL A 83 5.56 14.80 -4.28
CA VAL A 83 6.78 15.32 -4.93
C VAL A 83 7.87 14.25 -4.91
N GLU A 84 8.14 13.64 -3.76
CA GLU A 84 9.15 12.60 -3.62
C GLU A 84 8.84 11.37 -4.47
N TYR A 85 7.58 10.94 -4.51
CA TYR A 85 7.14 9.85 -5.38
C TYR A 85 7.44 10.15 -6.86
N CYS A 86 7.15 11.37 -7.32
CA CYS A 86 7.39 11.76 -8.71
C CYS A 86 8.88 11.90 -9.01
N MET A 87 9.65 12.54 -8.12
CA MET A 87 11.08 12.79 -8.31
C MET A 87 11.89 11.50 -8.29
N GLN A 88 11.49 10.53 -7.47
CA GLN A 88 12.19 9.25 -7.35
C GLN A 88 11.72 8.20 -8.37
N TRP A 89 10.67 8.48 -9.16
CA TRP A 89 10.09 7.51 -10.11
C TRP A 89 11.14 6.82 -10.99
N GLY A 90 12.01 7.58 -11.64
CA GLY A 90 13.00 7.04 -12.58
C GLY A 90 14.03 6.08 -11.95
N LYS A 91 14.18 6.12 -10.63
CA LYS A 91 15.05 5.20 -9.87
C LYS A 91 14.42 3.81 -9.71
N PHE A 92 13.09 3.71 -9.66
CA PHE A 92 12.38 2.46 -9.42
C PHE A 92 11.71 1.90 -10.68
N PHE A 93 11.37 2.80 -11.62
CA PHE A 93 10.78 2.48 -12.92
C PHE A 93 11.77 2.83 -14.03
N GLU A 94 12.94 2.20 -14.01
CA GLU A 94 14.00 2.44 -14.99
C GLU A 94 13.49 2.25 -16.42
N GLY A 95 13.75 3.23 -17.29
CA GLY A 95 13.32 3.21 -18.68
C GLY A 95 11.82 3.42 -18.91
N GLN A 96 11.02 3.64 -17.86
CA GLN A 96 9.59 3.93 -17.96
C GLN A 96 9.33 5.37 -17.51
N GLU A 97 8.83 6.21 -18.42
CA GLU A 97 8.47 7.59 -18.08
C GLU A 97 7.19 7.65 -17.23
N LEU A 98 7.15 8.60 -16.28
CA LEU A 98 5.96 8.85 -15.50
C LEU A 98 4.93 9.60 -16.34
N GLU A 99 3.92 8.88 -16.83
CA GLU A 99 2.85 9.49 -17.63
C GLU A 99 1.83 10.33 -16.84
N ARG A 100 1.30 11.37 -17.49
CA ARG A 100 0.22 12.24 -16.96
C ARG A 100 -1.19 11.60 -17.06
N PRO A 101 -2.14 12.00 -16.19
CA PRO A 101 -1.96 12.81 -14.98
C PRO A 101 -1.06 12.13 -13.94
N PHE A 102 -0.22 12.91 -13.29
CA PHE A 102 0.67 12.44 -12.23
C PHE A 102 -0.14 11.94 -11.02
N PRO A 103 0.44 11.04 -10.20
CA PRO A 103 -0.23 10.56 -8.99
C PRO A 103 -0.40 11.74 -8.02
N THR A 104 -1.53 11.75 -7.31
CA THR A 104 -1.90 12.85 -6.40
C THR A 104 -2.47 12.28 -5.13
N PHE A 105 -1.74 12.42 -4.03
CA PHE A 105 -2.14 11.79 -2.78
C PHE A 105 -3.04 12.70 -1.95
N ASP A 106 -4.15 12.15 -1.46
CA ASP A 106 -4.96 12.85 -0.46
C ASP A 106 -4.29 12.75 0.93
N GLY A 107 -4.76 13.53 1.89
CA GLY A 107 -4.21 13.56 3.24
C GLY A 107 -5.33 13.78 4.23
N ARG A 108 -5.46 12.94 5.26
CA ARG A 108 -6.45 13.15 6.34
C ARG A 108 -5.82 13.07 7.73
N CYS A 109 -6.19 14.00 8.60
CA CYS A 109 -5.79 13.95 10.00
C CYS A 109 -6.81 13.27 10.90
N VAL A 110 -6.33 12.35 11.72
CA VAL A 110 -7.12 11.64 12.74
C VAL A 110 -6.40 11.77 14.08
N LEU A 111 -7.17 11.98 15.15
CA LEU A 111 -6.64 12.15 16.49
C LEU A 111 -6.90 10.90 17.33
N TYR A 112 -5.83 10.29 17.82
CA TYR A 112 -5.91 9.24 18.83
C TYR A 112 -5.52 9.78 20.21
N PRO A 113 -6.43 9.76 21.20
CA PRO A 113 -6.18 10.32 22.53
C PRO A 113 -5.40 9.38 23.45
N LYS A 114 -5.24 8.09 23.08
CA LYS A 114 -4.50 7.09 23.85
C LYS A 114 -3.61 6.26 22.93
N LYS A 115 -2.42 5.90 23.42
CA LYS A 115 -1.46 5.02 22.70
C LYS A 115 -2.06 3.64 22.38
N SER A 116 -2.96 3.13 23.23
CA SER A 116 -3.67 1.87 22.96
C SER A 116 -4.53 1.94 21.70
N ILE A 117 -5.28 3.03 21.52
CA ILE A 117 -6.16 3.23 20.34
C ILE A 117 -5.32 3.40 19.07
N LEU A 118 -4.18 4.09 19.16
CA LEU A 118 -3.22 4.16 18.04
C LEU A 118 -2.73 2.76 17.66
N ARG A 119 -2.33 1.94 18.64
CA ARG A 119 -1.86 0.59 18.38
C ARG A 119 -2.97 -0.23 17.70
N ASP A 120 -4.21 -0.13 18.18
CA ASP A 120 -5.34 -0.82 17.58
C ASP A 120 -5.57 -0.35 16.12
N TYR A 121 -5.39 0.95 15.83
CA TYR A 121 -5.41 1.47 14.46
C TYR A 121 -4.31 0.86 13.58
N LEU A 122 -3.05 0.84 14.04
CA LEU A 122 -1.94 0.26 13.27
C LEU A 122 -2.12 -1.25 13.05
N SER A 123 -2.58 -1.97 14.08
CA SER A 123 -2.93 -3.39 13.98
C SER A 123 -4.06 -3.62 12.99
N TRP A 124 -5.07 -2.74 12.97
CA TRP A 124 -6.15 -2.80 11.99
C TRP A 124 -5.65 -2.57 10.56
N ARG A 125 -4.78 -1.59 10.32
CA ARG A 125 -4.16 -1.37 9.00
C ARG A 125 -3.32 -2.56 8.54
N GLN A 126 -2.58 -3.19 9.45
CA GLN A 126 -1.82 -4.40 9.13
C GLN A 126 -2.71 -5.61 8.85
N ALA A 127 -3.81 -5.79 9.59
CA ALA A 127 -4.79 -6.83 9.31
C ALA A 127 -5.46 -6.62 7.94
N ASP A 128 -5.77 -5.36 7.58
CA ASP A 128 -6.31 -4.98 6.27
C ASP A 128 -5.32 -5.33 5.14
N CYS A 129 -4.03 -5.02 5.32
CA CYS A 129 -2.96 -5.42 4.40
C CYS A 129 -2.95 -6.94 4.17
N HIS A 130 -2.98 -7.74 5.24
CA HIS A 130 -3.00 -9.20 5.15
C HIS A 130 -4.22 -9.72 4.38
N VAL A 131 -5.42 -9.26 4.74
CA VAL A 131 -6.67 -9.68 4.10
C VAL A 131 -6.69 -9.31 2.62
N ASN A 132 -6.30 -8.08 2.28
CA ASN A 132 -6.26 -7.59 0.89
C ASN A 132 -5.21 -8.33 0.07
N ASN A 133 -4.01 -8.58 0.62
CA ASN A 133 -2.97 -9.30 -0.08
C ASN A 133 -3.37 -10.77 -0.33
N LEU A 134 -3.97 -11.46 0.64
CA LEU A 134 -4.46 -12.83 0.47
C LEU A 134 -5.56 -12.89 -0.61
N TYR A 135 -6.49 -11.94 -0.58
CA TYR A 135 -7.53 -11.80 -1.61
C TYR A 135 -6.90 -11.59 -2.99
N ASN A 136 -6.05 -10.57 -3.15
CA ASN A 136 -5.46 -10.19 -4.44
C ASN A 136 -4.57 -11.30 -5.00
N THR A 137 -3.77 -11.95 -4.15
CA THR A 137 -2.92 -13.08 -4.56
C THR A 137 -3.75 -14.21 -5.11
N THR A 138 -4.84 -14.57 -4.43
CA THR A 138 -5.75 -15.61 -4.91
C THR A 138 -6.44 -15.19 -6.21
N PHE A 139 -7.00 -13.98 -6.24
CA PHE A 139 -7.71 -13.43 -7.40
C PHE A 139 -6.85 -13.42 -8.67
N TRP A 140 -5.66 -12.83 -8.61
CA TRP A 140 -4.82 -12.67 -9.80
C TRP A 140 -4.22 -13.99 -10.29
N ASN A 141 -3.98 -14.96 -9.40
CA ASN A 141 -3.61 -16.30 -9.82
C ASN A 141 -4.76 -17.00 -10.55
N MET A 142 -6.01 -16.86 -10.07
CA MET A 142 -7.19 -17.38 -10.78
C MET A 142 -7.40 -16.75 -12.15
N VAL A 143 -7.18 -15.43 -12.27
CA VAL A 143 -7.27 -14.74 -13.56
C VAL A 143 -6.20 -15.22 -14.54
N LYS A 144 -4.98 -15.50 -14.06
CA LYS A 144 -3.88 -15.99 -14.91
C LYS A 144 -3.96 -17.49 -15.23
N GLY A 145 -4.61 -18.28 -14.37
CA GLY A 145 -4.56 -19.74 -14.42
C GLY A 145 -3.20 -20.29 -13.96
N ASN A 146 -3.07 -21.61 -14.01
CA ASN A 146 -1.81 -22.31 -13.74
C ASN A 146 -1.68 -23.55 -14.65
N PRO A 147 -0.76 -23.53 -15.64
CA PRO A 147 -0.51 -24.67 -16.51
C PRO A 147 -0.06 -25.93 -15.76
N ASP A 148 0.74 -25.78 -14.70
CA ASP A 148 1.34 -26.93 -13.99
C ASP A 148 0.31 -27.82 -13.31
N THR A 149 -0.83 -27.25 -12.93
CA THR A 149 -1.96 -27.96 -12.31
C THR A 149 -3.15 -28.12 -13.26
N ASN A 150 -2.99 -27.76 -14.54
CA ASN A 150 -4.08 -27.66 -15.52
C ASN A 150 -5.25 -26.77 -15.04
N THR A 151 -4.97 -25.73 -14.25
CA THR A 151 -5.98 -24.77 -13.80
C THR A 151 -6.20 -23.72 -14.90
N PRO A 152 -7.38 -23.63 -15.52
CA PRO A 152 -7.64 -22.66 -16.57
C PRO A 152 -7.66 -21.24 -16.03
N ALA A 153 -7.27 -20.29 -16.88
CA ALA A 153 -7.45 -18.86 -16.62
C ALA A 153 -8.94 -18.51 -16.56
N MET A 154 -9.29 -17.59 -15.68
CA MET A 154 -10.66 -17.10 -15.49
C MET A 154 -10.78 -15.63 -15.90
N THR A 155 -11.97 -15.23 -16.33
CA THR A 155 -12.32 -13.81 -16.39
C THR A 155 -12.35 -13.21 -14.98
N THR A 156 -12.26 -11.88 -14.86
CA THR A 156 -12.32 -11.20 -13.57
C THR A 156 -13.62 -11.49 -12.83
N THR A 157 -14.75 -11.56 -13.55
CA THR A 157 -16.07 -11.87 -12.98
C THR A 157 -16.14 -13.30 -12.44
N GLU A 158 -15.61 -14.27 -13.17
CA GLU A 158 -15.57 -15.67 -12.73
C GLU A 158 -14.69 -15.84 -11.50
N ALA A 159 -13.52 -15.20 -11.48
CA ALA A 159 -12.60 -15.23 -10.36
C ALA A 159 -13.26 -14.63 -9.09
N GLU A 160 -13.95 -13.50 -9.21
CA GLU A 160 -14.72 -12.88 -8.10
C GLU A 160 -15.80 -13.81 -7.54
N LEU A 161 -16.55 -14.49 -8.40
CA LEU A 161 -17.60 -15.41 -7.97
C LEU A 161 -17.04 -16.65 -7.25
N ALA A 162 -15.88 -17.15 -7.68
CA ALA A 162 -15.23 -18.32 -7.10
C ALA A 162 -14.42 -18.03 -5.81
N LEU A 163 -14.14 -16.76 -5.50
CA LEU A 163 -13.37 -16.31 -4.32
C LEU A 163 -14.07 -16.46 -2.96
N LYS A 164 -15.28 -17.03 -2.95
CA LYS A 164 -16.06 -17.33 -1.74
C LYS A 164 -15.51 -18.52 -0.93
N ALA A 165 -14.69 -19.37 -1.54
CA ALA A 165 -14.06 -20.51 -0.86
C ALA A 165 -12.78 -20.11 -0.09
N ASN A 166 -12.19 -21.05 0.66
CA ASN A 166 -10.98 -20.82 1.44
C ASN A 166 -9.78 -20.47 0.53
N LYS A 167 -9.32 -19.23 0.61
CA LYS A 167 -8.27 -18.66 -0.25
C LYS A 167 -6.92 -19.36 -0.13
N ASN A 168 -6.51 -19.72 1.09
CA ASN A 168 -5.27 -20.46 1.30
C ASN A 168 -5.31 -21.84 0.65
N GLU A 169 -6.45 -22.51 0.75
CA GLU A 169 -6.64 -23.82 0.12
C GLU A 169 -6.65 -23.73 -1.41
N ILE A 170 -7.29 -22.70 -1.98
CA ILE A 170 -7.25 -22.43 -3.42
C ILE A 170 -5.80 -22.23 -3.88
N LEU A 171 -5.06 -21.33 -3.23
CA LEU A 171 -3.66 -21.06 -3.56
C LEU A 171 -2.81 -22.32 -3.51
N PHE A 172 -2.95 -23.11 -2.45
CA PHE A 172 -2.14 -24.31 -2.28
C PHE A 172 -2.49 -25.41 -3.29
N LYS A 173 -3.78 -25.77 -3.41
CA LYS A 173 -4.20 -26.92 -4.22
C LYS A 173 -4.19 -26.64 -5.73
N LYS A 174 -4.58 -25.42 -6.14
CA LYS A 174 -4.72 -25.07 -7.56
C LYS A 174 -3.50 -24.34 -8.10
N PHE A 175 -2.78 -23.59 -7.26
CA PHE A 175 -1.68 -22.75 -7.73
C PHE A 175 -0.32 -23.17 -7.16
N THR A 176 -0.26 -24.19 -6.29
CA THR A 176 0.98 -24.65 -5.65
C THR A 176 1.68 -23.52 -4.88
N ILE A 177 0.90 -22.53 -4.41
CA ILE A 177 1.40 -21.36 -3.67
C ILE A 177 1.13 -21.56 -2.19
N ASN A 178 2.20 -21.55 -1.39
CA ASN A 178 2.09 -21.43 0.06
C ASN A 178 2.12 -19.95 0.44
N TYR A 179 0.95 -19.37 0.72
CA TYR A 179 0.83 -17.95 1.09
C TYR A 179 1.69 -17.57 2.29
N ASN A 180 1.91 -18.48 3.25
CA ASN A 180 2.77 -18.18 4.40
C ASN A 180 4.25 -18.02 4.03
N ALA A 181 4.67 -18.54 2.87
CA ALA A 181 6.03 -18.40 2.34
C ALA A 181 6.20 -17.16 1.44
N GLU A 182 5.11 -16.43 1.13
CA GLU A 182 5.21 -15.15 0.42
C GLU A 182 6.02 -14.13 1.24
N GLY A 183 6.64 -13.18 0.54
CA GLY A 183 7.44 -12.12 1.17
C GLY A 183 6.69 -11.35 2.25
N GLU A 184 7.37 -11.04 3.35
CA GLU A 184 6.78 -10.35 4.50
C GLU A 184 6.21 -8.98 4.13
N ILE A 185 6.87 -8.24 3.23
CA ILE A 185 6.42 -6.93 2.76
C ILE A 185 5.02 -6.98 2.13
N TRP A 186 4.66 -8.09 1.46
CA TRP A 186 3.34 -8.26 0.86
C TRP A 186 2.27 -8.57 1.90
N LYS A 187 2.63 -9.35 2.92
CA LYS A 187 1.70 -9.85 3.95
C LYS A 187 1.52 -8.86 5.10
N LYS A 188 2.51 -8.02 5.36
CA LYS A 188 2.60 -7.18 6.56
C LYS A 188 2.79 -5.69 6.27
N GLY A 189 3.10 -5.32 5.02
CA GLY A 189 3.46 -3.94 4.66
C GLY A 189 4.88 -3.57 5.12
N SER A 190 5.13 -2.26 5.20
CA SER A 190 6.40 -1.66 5.60
C SER A 190 6.21 -0.84 6.87
N VAL A 191 7.13 -0.96 7.84
CA VAL A 191 7.24 -0.12 9.04
C VAL A 191 8.59 0.59 9.01
#